data_AF-A0AAZ1X453-F1
#
_entry.id   AF-A0AAZ1X453-F1
#
_cell.length_a   1.000
_cell.length_b   1.000
_cell.length_c   1.000
_cell.angle_alpha   90.00
_cell.angle_beta   90.00
_cell.angle_gamma   90.00
#
_symmetry.space_group_name_H-M   'P 1'
#
loop_
_entity.id
_entity.type
_entity.pdbx_description
1 polymer ?
#
loop_
_entity_poly.entity_id
_entity_poly.type
_entity_poly.pdbx_seq_one_letter_code
_entity_poly.pdbx_strand_id
1 'polypeptide(L)'
;MASNMTTKQEKCYDPNDPTLKFVDREDDLDFLCEGFKSLRAQMSCGHAVTPTSLTNWCRRLLDQGESRFVCGGSGCSVEWTFAEVCKMGLLTLQETKYFRRTLRFNAARQTLITGFCPICRSTVMRENVSDLNVPCKVCTAVKGELFEFCWQCLREWKGPRPRKDRCENDGCCNESLKTLQTCPDITFNSVEEVHGCPSVRACPTCGFLVEHSKRNCKFVVCPRCKVKFCFVCLKSNTKCIETSDYFGPCFSRVAPRQTAIPVWQKK
;
A
#
# COMPACT_ATOMS: atom_id res chain seq x y z
N MET A 1 3.37 -40.80 0.38
CA MET A 1 4.44 -39.77 0.40
C MET A 1 3.98 -38.67 1.33
N ALA A 2 4.62 -38.54 2.50
CA ALA A 2 4.24 -37.58 3.52
C ALA A 2 4.69 -36.18 3.07
N SER A 3 3.72 -35.29 2.88
CA SER A 3 3.97 -33.88 2.61
C SER A 3 4.64 -33.25 3.82
N ASN A 4 5.84 -32.70 3.61
CA ASN A 4 6.57 -31.88 4.57
C ASN A 4 5.70 -30.68 5.01
N MET A 5 4.90 -30.88 6.06
CA MET A 5 4.33 -29.81 6.87
C MET A 5 5.49 -29.22 7.67
N THR A 6 6.13 -28.17 7.16
CA THR A 6 6.98 -27.32 7.99
C THR A 6 6.12 -26.77 9.12
N THR A 7 6.25 -27.35 10.32
CA THR A 7 5.60 -26.90 11.55
C THR A 7 6.03 -25.47 11.82
N LYS A 8 5.20 -24.49 11.45
CA LYS A 8 5.31 -23.13 11.99
C LYS A 8 5.11 -23.27 13.50
N GLN A 9 6.16 -23.02 14.27
CA GLN A 9 6.09 -23.02 15.72
C GLN A 9 5.00 -22.03 16.15
N GLU A 10 3.99 -22.54 16.85
CA GLU A 10 2.86 -21.75 17.33
C GLU A 10 3.33 -20.75 18.38
N LYS A 11 2.82 -19.53 18.34
CA LYS A 11 3.14 -18.49 19.32
C LYS A 11 2.26 -18.67 20.55
N CYS A 12 2.89 -18.69 21.73
CA CYS A 12 2.18 -18.83 23.00
C CYS A 12 2.52 -17.68 23.94
N TYR A 13 1.51 -17.14 24.63
CA TYR A 13 1.74 -16.22 25.75
C TYR A 13 2.47 -16.93 26.89
N ASP A 14 3.25 -16.16 27.66
CA ASP A 14 3.71 -16.60 28.98
C ASP A 14 2.52 -16.54 29.95
N PRO A 15 2.10 -17.68 30.55
CA PRO A 15 1.00 -17.71 31.53
C PRO A 15 1.20 -16.77 32.72
N ASN A 16 2.44 -16.38 33.01
CA ASN A 16 2.78 -15.51 34.14
C ASN A 16 2.94 -14.02 33.75
N ASP A 17 2.68 -13.62 32.50
CA ASP A 17 2.78 -12.23 32.08
C ASP A 17 1.69 -11.38 32.77
N PRO A 18 2.06 -10.50 33.73
CA PRO A 18 1.08 -9.73 34.51
C PRO A 18 0.43 -8.61 33.68
N THR A 19 0.95 -8.34 32.49
CA THR A 19 0.46 -7.28 31.61
C THR A 19 -0.66 -7.78 30.69
N LEU A 20 -0.98 -9.07 30.72
CA LEU A 20 -2.04 -9.71 29.95
C LEU A 20 -3.19 -10.11 30.87
N LYS A 21 -4.42 -9.98 30.38
CA LYS A 21 -5.61 -10.46 31.06
C LYS A 21 -6.10 -11.72 30.37
N PHE A 22 -5.75 -12.88 30.92
CA PHE A 22 -6.20 -14.17 30.42
C PHE A 22 -7.68 -14.40 30.73
N VAL A 23 -8.37 -15.05 29.81
CA VAL A 23 -9.82 -15.32 29.90
C VAL A 23 -10.12 -16.73 29.39
N ASP A 24 -11.13 -17.37 29.97
CA ASP A 24 -11.59 -18.72 29.62
C ASP A 24 -12.74 -18.68 28.59
N ARG A 25 -12.59 -17.84 27.57
CA ARG A 25 -13.57 -17.69 26.48
C ARG A 25 -12.96 -18.19 25.17
N GLU A 26 -13.82 -18.48 24.19
CA GLU A 26 -13.41 -18.90 22.86
C GLU A 26 -12.50 -17.86 22.19
N ASP A 27 -11.65 -18.30 21.26
CA ASP A 27 -10.83 -17.39 20.47
C ASP A 27 -11.70 -16.75 19.39
N ASP A 28 -12.05 -15.48 19.58
CA ASP A 28 -12.97 -14.72 18.72
C ASP A 28 -12.41 -14.50 17.30
N LEU A 29 -11.14 -14.84 17.05
CA LEU A 29 -10.50 -14.73 15.74
C LEU A 29 -10.10 -16.09 15.12
N ASP A 30 -10.39 -17.21 15.79
CA ASP A 30 -10.17 -18.56 15.26
C ASP A 30 -11.34 -19.01 14.36
N PHE A 31 -11.60 -18.24 13.29
CA PHE A 31 -12.73 -18.49 12.37
C PHE A 31 -12.69 -19.84 11.65
N LEU A 32 -11.52 -20.50 11.63
CA LEU A 32 -11.34 -21.80 10.99
C LEU A 32 -11.33 -22.94 12.00
N CYS A 33 -11.54 -22.63 13.29
CA CYS A 33 -11.47 -23.58 14.40
C CYS A 33 -10.16 -24.39 14.38
N GLU A 34 -9.03 -23.73 14.11
CA GLU A 34 -7.71 -24.35 14.07
C GLU A 34 -7.29 -24.89 15.45
N GLY A 35 -7.91 -24.40 16.53
CA GLY A 35 -7.73 -24.94 17.87
C GLY A 35 -6.36 -24.59 18.45
N PHE A 36 -5.95 -23.32 18.33
CA PHE A 36 -4.69 -22.81 18.86
C PHE A 36 -4.52 -23.17 20.34
N LYS A 37 -3.33 -23.66 20.69
CA LYS A 37 -2.96 -24.18 22.02
C LYS A 37 -2.63 -23.09 23.01
N SER A 38 -2.25 -21.89 22.55
CA SER A 38 -1.95 -20.76 23.44
C SER A 38 -3.16 -20.41 24.33
N LEU A 39 -2.88 -19.84 25.50
CA LEU A 39 -3.89 -19.14 26.30
C LEU A 39 -4.53 -18.00 25.48
N ARG A 40 -5.77 -17.65 25.84
CA ARG A 40 -6.48 -16.50 25.26
C ARG A 40 -6.35 -15.29 26.16
N ALA A 41 -5.96 -14.16 25.57
CA ALA A 41 -5.87 -12.89 26.27
C ALA A 41 -6.91 -11.91 25.73
N GLN A 42 -7.45 -11.06 26.61
CA GLN A 42 -8.46 -10.07 26.26
C GLN A 42 -7.81 -8.85 25.58
N MET A 43 -8.29 -8.52 24.38
CA MET A 43 -7.98 -7.28 23.66
C MET A 43 -8.73 -6.07 24.27
N SER A 44 -8.32 -4.85 23.94
CA SER A 44 -8.98 -3.60 24.39
C SER A 44 -10.46 -3.51 24.02
N CYS A 45 -10.86 -4.15 22.91
CA CYS A 45 -12.25 -4.24 22.47
C CYS A 45 -13.10 -5.28 23.23
N GLY A 46 -12.50 -6.03 24.16
CA GLY A 46 -13.20 -7.02 24.99
C GLY A 46 -13.14 -8.47 24.48
N HIS A 47 -12.80 -8.69 23.21
CA HIS A 47 -12.65 -10.00 22.58
C HIS A 47 -11.38 -10.73 23.00
N ALA A 48 -11.45 -12.05 23.08
CA ALA A 48 -10.39 -12.95 23.47
C ALA A 48 -9.68 -13.51 22.22
N VAL A 49 -8.35 -13.51 22.24
CA VAL A 49 -7.53 -13.95 21.10
C VAL A 49 -6.32 -14.75 21.56
N THR A 50 -5.80 -15.61 20.68
CA THR A 50 -4.42 -16.12 20.78
C THR A 50 -3.46 -15.25 19.98
N PRO A 51 -2.13 -15.31 20.23
CA PRO A 51 -1.18 -14.53 19.44
C PRO A 51 -1.19 -14.92 17.97
N THR A 52 -1.39 -16.22 17.69
CA THR A 52 -1.42 -16.76 16.32
C THR A 52 -2.67 -16.34 15.57
N SER A 53 -3.87 -16.47 16.17
CA SER A 53 -5.12 -16.05 15.52
C SER A 53 -5.12 -14.56 15.20
N LEU A 54 -4.67 -13.72 16.14
CA LEU A 54 -4.54 -12.28 15.93
C LEU A 54 -3.52 -11.95 14.82
N THR A 55 -2.35 -12.58 14.83
CA THR A 55 -1.34 -12.38 13.77
C THR A 55 -1.91 -12.72 12.40
N ASN A 56 -2.64 -13.83 12.29
CA ASN A 56 -3.25 -14.29 11.04
C ASN A 56 -4.35 -13.33 10.57
N TRP A 57 -5.23 -12.89 11.47
CA TRP A 57 -6.25 -11.89 11.17
C TRP A 57 -5.66 -10.57 10.68
N CYS A 58 -4.72 -9.99 11.41
CA CYS A 58 -4.08 -8.74 11.03
C CYS A 58 -3.32 -8.87 9.70
N ARG A 59 -2.70 -10.02 9.40
CA ARG A 59 -2.08 -10.29 8.10
C ARG A 59 -3.12 -10.29 6.97
N ARG A 60 -4.29 -10.92 7.17
CA ARG A 60 -5.39 -10.90 6.19
C ARG A 60 -5.87 -9.48 5.89
N LEU A 61 -6.07 -8.64 6.91
CA LEU A 61 -6.44 -7.23 6.73
C LEU A 61 -5.41 -6.50 5.84
N LEU A 62 -4.11 -6.67 6.14
CA LEU A 62 -3.04 -6.06 5.36
C LEU A 62 -3.01 -6.55 3.91
N ASP A 63 -3.23 -7.84 3.68
CA ASP A 63 -3.22 -8.45 2.35
C ASP A 63 -4.45 -8.04 1.52
N GLN A 64 -5.59 -7.77 2.19
CA GLN A 64 -6.79 -7.14 1.60
C GLN A 64 -6.58 -5.65 1.29
N GLY A 65 -5.52 -5.05 1.81
CA GLY A 65 -5.15 -3.67 1.54
C GLY A 65 -5.63 -2.66 2.58
N GLU A 66 -6.01 -3.12 3.78
CA GLU A 66 -6.38 -2.25 4.88
C GLU A 66 -5.18 -1.53 5.48
N SER A 67 -5.40 -0.28 5.88
CA SER A 67 -4.40 0.58 6.51
C SER A 67 -4.55 0.67 8.04
N ARG A 68 -5.53 -0.05 8.59
CA ARG A 68 -5.94 -0.03 10.00
C ARG A 68 -6.19 -1.46 10.49
N PHE A 69 -6.01 -1.71 11.78
CA PHE A 69 -6.32 -3.00 12.38
C PHE A 69 -7.65 -2.90 13.11
N VAL A 70 -8.66 -3.57 12.60
CA VAL A 70 -9.99 -3.60 13.21
C VAL A 70 -10.30 -5.00 13.71
N CYS A 71 -11.07 -5.08 14.79
CA CYS A 71 -11.56 -6.34 15.31
C CYS A 71 -12.42 -7.07 14.27
N GLY A 72 -12.21 -8.38 14.11
CA GLY A 72 -13.03 -9.26 13.28
C GLY A 72 -14.12 -10.00 14.03
N GLY A 73 -14.22 -9.80 15.35
CA GLY A 73 -15.24 -10.42 16.19
C GLY A 73 -16.65 -9.94 15.81
N SER A 74 -17.63 -10.81 15.98
CA SER A 74 -19.03 -10.58 15.59
C SER A 74 -19.57 -9.25 16.15
N GLY A 75 -20.02 -8.37 15.27
CA GLY A 75 -20.59 -7.06 15.64
C GLY A 75 -19.59 -6.04 16.16
N CYS A 76 -18.28 -6.30 16.06
CA CYS A 76 -17.23 -5.39 16.50
C CYS A 76 -16.58 -4.67 15.32
N SER A 77 -16.22 -3.40 15.53
CA SER A 77 -15.45 -2.60 14.57
C SER A 77 -14.40 -1.72 15.25
N VAL A 78 -14.05 -2.05 16.50
CA VAL A 78 -13.06 -1.29 17.28
C VAL A 78 -11.70 -1.41 16.60
N GLU A 79 -11.03 -0.27 16.44
CA GLU A 79 -9.68 -0.18 15.89
C GLU A 79 -8.63 -0.37 16.99
N TRP A 80 -7.67 -1.25 16.75
CA TRP A 80 -6.54 -1.50 17.64
C TRP A 80 -5.31 -0.71 17.23
N THR A 81 -4.54 -0.28 18.23
CA THR A 81 -3.26 0.37 17.96
C THR A 81 -2.24 -0.64 17.45
N PHE A 82 -1.27 -0.19 16.65
CA PHE A 82 -0.20 -1.09 16.21
C PHE A 82 0.64 -1.63 17.38
N ALA A 83 0.77 -0.86 18.46
CA ALA A 83 1.48 -1.30 19.67
C ALA A 83 0.75 -2.48 20.36
N GLU A 84 -0.58 -2.38 20.49
CA GLU A 84 -1.41 -3.47 21.00
C GLU A 84 -1.29 -4.71 20.13
N VAL A 85 -1.41 -4.58 18.80
CA VAL A 85 -1.24 -5.70 17.88
C VAL A 85 0.15 -6.34 18.00
N CYS A 86 1.22 -5.55 18.16
CA CYS A 86 2.56 -6.09 18.34
C CYS A 86 2.68 -6.92 19.63
N LYS A 87 2.16 -6.38 20.74
CA LYS A 87 2.19 -7.02 22.05
C LYS A 87 1.35 -8.30 22.05
N MET A 88 0.08 -8.18 21.69
CA MET A 88 -0.89 -9.27 21.77
C MET A 88 -0.61 -10.33 20.71
N GLY A 89 -0.09 -9.98 19.53
CA GLY A 89 0.26 -10.94 18.48
C GLY A 89 1.61 -11.62 18.68
N LEU A 90 2.37 -11.25 19.73
CA LEU A 90 3.78 -11.62 19.92
C LEU A 90 4.55 -11.49 18.59
N LEU A 91 4.43 -10.32 17.95
CA LEU A 91 5.01 -10.12 16.62
C LEU A 91 6.54 -10.14 16.71
N THR A 92 7.15 -11.00 15.89
CA THR A 92 8.61 -11.02 15.74
C THR A 92 9.09 -9.70 15.12
N LEU A 93 10.39 -9.43 15.19
CA LEU A 93 11.00 -8.27 14.54
C LEU A 93 10.73 -8.25 13.02
N GLN A 94 10.74 -9.42 12.38
CA GLN A 94 10.47 -9.55 10.94
C GLN A 94 9.01 -9.24 10.62
N GLU A 95 8.06 -9.76 11.39
CA GLU A 95 6.63 -9.48 11.22
C GLU A 95 6.30 -8.02 11.50
N THR A 96 6.87 -7.44 12.56
CA THR A 96 6.68 -6.02 12.89
C THR A 96 7.15 -5.13 11.74
N LYS A 97 8.31 -5.44 11.14
CA LYS A 97 8.82 -4.74 9.93
C LYS A 97 7.89 -4.92 8.74
N TYR A 98 7.37 -6.14 8.50
CA TYR A 98 6.40 -6.42 7.45
C TYR A 98 5.11 -5.60 7.64
N PHE A 99 4.49 -5.69 8.82
CA PHE A 99 3.22 -5.03 9.14
C PHE A 99 3.35 -3.52 8.98
N ARG A 100 4.38 -2.92 9.58
CA ARG A 100 4.63 -1.48 9.48
C ARG A 100 4.82 -1.02 8.04
N ARG A 101 5.57 -1.77 7.23
CA ARG A 101 5.78 -1.45 5.80
C ARG A 101 4.48 -1.57 5.01
N THR A 102 3.69 -2.61 5.24
CA THR A 102 2.44 -2.84 4.52
C THR A 102 1.36 -1.84 4.92
N LEU A 103 1.25 -1.47 6.20
CA LEU A 103 0.37 -0.38 6.66
C LEU A 103 0.67 0.94 5.94
N ARG A 104 1.95 1.35 5.92
CA ARG A 104 2.36 2.58 5.21
C ARG A 104 2.01 2.52 3.73
N PHE A 105 2.24 1.37 3.11
CA PHE A 105 1.90 1.16 1.72
C PHE A 105 0.37 1.24 1.48
N ASN A 106 -0.42 0.58 2.31
CA ASN A 106 -1.88 0.57 2.20
C ASN A 106 -2.48 1.94 2.48
N ALA A 107 -1.98 2.67 3.48
CA ALA A 107 -2.37 4.06 3.76
C ALA A 107 -2.08 4.96 2.55
N ALA A 108 -0.87 4.89 1.99
CA ALA A 108 -0.51 5.65 0.78
C ALA A 108 -1.32 5.22 -0.45
N ARG A 109 -1.77 3.96 -0.53
CA ARG A 109 -2.65 3.49 -1.59
C ARG A 109 -4.08 4.01 -1.41
N GLN A 110 -4.57 4.06 -0.16
CA GLN A 110 -5.88 4.59 0.16
C GLN A 110 -5.99 6.07 -0.18
N THR A 111 -4.95 6.89 0.03
CA THR A 111 -4.98 8.30 -0.40
C THR A 111 -5.07 8.49 -1.92
N LEU A 112 -4.68 7.47 -2.70
CA LEU A 112 -4.83 7.48 -4.15
C LEU A 112 -6.22 7.02 -4.60
N ILE A 113 -6.88 6.13 -3.87
CA ILE A 113 -8.16 5.52 -4.28
C ILE A 113 -9.33 6.26 -3.65
N THR A 114 -9.16 6.72 -2.42
CA THR A 114 -10.19 7.34 -1.59
C THR A 114 -9.96 8.84 -1.55
N GLY A 115 -11.05 9.57 -1.73
CA GLY A 115 -11.07 11.03 -1.72
C GLY A 115 -12.46 11.51 -1.32
N PHE A 116 -12.70 12.80 -1.47
CA PHE A 116 -13.97 13.41 -1.11
C PHE A 116 -14.60 14.08 -2.32
N CYS A 117 -15.93 13.97 -2.43
CA CYS A 117 -16.68 14.76 -3.38
C CYS A 117 -16.44 16.25 -3.09
N PRO A 118 -16.09 17.08 -4.10
CA PRO A 118 -15.84 18.51 -3.90
C PRO A 118 -17.09 19.29 -3.44
N ILE A 119 -18.29 18.75 -3.68
CA ILE A 119 -19.56 19.39 -3.35
C ILE A 119 -20.08 18.91 -1.99
N CYS A 120 -20.44 17.63 -1.86
CA CYS A 120 -21.12 17.13 -0.66
C CYS A 120 -20.18 16.54 0.40
N ARG A 121 -18.86 16.51 0.13
CA ARG A 121 -17.84 15.94 1.04
C ARG A 121 -18.02 14.46 1.39
N SER A 122 -18.93 13.74 0.74
CA SER A 122 -19.03 12.29 0.89
C SER A 122 -17.73 11.61 0.46
N THR A 123 -17.35 10.55 1.15
CA THR A 123 -16.23 9.69 0.72
C THR A 123 -16.53 9.07 -0.63
N VAL A 124 -15.55 9.12 -1.53
CA VAL A 124 -15.61 8.54 -2.87
C VAL A 124 -14.41 7.63 -3.06
N MET A 125 -14.65 6.43 -3.60
CA MET A 125 -13.59 5.48 -3.93
C MET A 125 -13.53 5.27 -5.43
N ARG A 126 -12.33 5.39 -6.02
CA ARG A 126 -12.09 5.07 -7.43
C ARG A 126 -11.93 3.58 -7.61
N GLU A 127 -12.79 2.97 -8.44
CA GLU A 127 -12.63 1.56 -8.82
C GLU A 127 -11.32 1.34 -9.58
N ASN A 128 -10.95 2.30 -10.42
CA ASN A 128 -9.69 2.33 -11.12
C ASN A 128 -8.94 3.65 -10.89
N VAL A 129 -7.73 3.56 -10.34
CA VAL A 129 -6.90 4.73 -10.03
C VAL A 129 -6.44 5.52 -11.27
N SER A 130 -6.56 4.95 -12.47
CA SER A 130 -6.26 5.68 -13.71
C SER A 130 -7.40 6.60 -14.12
N ASP A 131 -8.61 6.36 -13.64
CA ASP A 131 -9.77 7.08 -14.10
C ASP A 131 -9.80 8.44 -13.41
N LEU A 132 -9.96 9.47 -14.24
CA LEU A 132 -10.00 10.86 -13.80
C LEU A 132 -11.44 11.32 -13.61
N ASN A 133 -12.41 10.77 -14.34
CA ASN A 133 -13.83 11.00 -14.08
C ASN A 133 -14.28 10.10 -12.94
N VAL A 134 -14.80 10.70 -11.88
CA VAL A 134 -15.22 9.94 -10.71
C VAL A 134 -16.67 10.30 -10.36
N PRO A 135 -17.59 9.32 -10.34
CA PRO A 135 -18.98 9.57 -9.99
C PRO A 135 -19.14 9.75 -8.49
N CYS A 136 -19.96 10.72 -8.08
CA CYS A 136 -20.45 10.81 -6.70
C CYS A 136 -21.88 10.29 -6.64
N LYS A 137 -22.08 9.15 -5.96
CA LYS A 137 -23.40 8.53 -5.81
C LYS A 137 -24.40 9.43 -5.08
N VAL A 138 -23.96 10.18 -4.07
CA VAL A 138 -24.80 11.10 -3.29
C VAL A 138 -25.28 12.27 -4.16
N CYS A 139 -24.36 12.99 -4.82
CA CYS A 139 -24.73 14.09 -5.70
C CYS A 139 -25.56 13.62 -6.90
N THR A 140 -25.26 12.45 -7.45
CA THR A 140 -26.05 11.84 -8.54
C THR A 140 -27.49 11.58 -8.12
N ALA A 141 -27.69 11.01 -6.92
CA ALA A 141 -29.03 10.79 -6.38
C ALA A 141 -29.79 12.10 -6.10
N VAL A 142 -29.10 13.12 -5.56
CA VAL A 142 -29.71 14.43 -5.27
C VAL A 142 -30.08 15.20 -6.54
N LYS A 143 -29.23 15.17 -7.56
CA LYS A 143 -29.48 15.88 -8.83
C LYS A 143 -30.47 15.14 -9.74
N GLY A 144 -30.63 13.82 -9.57
CA GLY A 144 -31.39 12.97 -10.51
C GLY A 144 -30.67 12.70 -11.83
N GLU A 145 -29.43 13.15 -11.97
CA GLU A 145 -28.56 12.94 -13.14
C GLU A 145 -27.13 12.60 -12.70
N LEU A 146 -26.37 11.94 -13.57
CA LEU A 146 -25.00 11.51 -13.29
C LEU A 146 -24.10 12.72 -13.00
N PHE A 147 -23.63 12.81 -11.75
CA PHE A 147 -22.63 13.79 -11.34
C PHE A 147 -21.24 13.16 -11.22
N GLU A 148 -20.31 13.67 -12.02
CA GLU A 148 -18.92 13.27 -12.03
C GLU A 148 -17.99 14.48 -11.88
N PHE A 149 -16.84 14.26 -11.26
CA PHE A 149 -15.81 15.29 -11.13
C PHE A 149 -14.45 14.74 -11.56
N CYS A 150 -13.54 15.65 -11.91
CA CYS A 150 -12.17 15.32 -12.21
C CYS A 150 -11.37 15.06 -10.93
N TRP A 151 -10.73 13.90 -10.80
CA TRP A 151 -9.92 13.55 -9.63
C TRP A 151 -8.69 14.46 -9.42
N GLN A 152 -8.22 15.14 -10.46
CA GLN A 152 -7.06 16.03 -10.38
C GLN A 152 -7.45 17.43 -9.92
N CYS A 153 -8.32 18.10 -10.68
CA CYS A 153 -8.68 19.49 -10.37
C CYS A 153 -9.91 19.64 -9.48
N LEU A 154 -10.58 18.54 -9.13
CA LEU A 154 -11.76 18.49 -8.26
C LEU A 154 -12.94 19.36 -8.75
N ARG A 155 -12.97 19.68 -10.05
CA ARG A 155 -14.08 20.37 -10.72
C ARG A 155 -14.98 19.36 -11.43
N GLU A 156 -16.20 19.77 -11.72
CA GLU A 156 -17.15 18.98 -12.52
C GLU A 156 -16.49 18.51 -13.83
N TRP A 157 -16.78 17.27 -14.20
CA TRP A 157 -16.13 16.64 -15.33
C TRP A 157 -16.51 17.32 -16.65
N LYS A 158 -15.51 17.64 -17.47
CA LYS A 158 -15.68 18.14 -18.84
C LYS A 158 -14.93 17.24 -19.82
N GLY A 159 -15.61 16.85 -20.91
CA GLY A 159 -15.06 16.03 -21.99
C GLY A 159 -15.67 14.64 -22.10
N PRO A 160 -15.33 13.89 -23.17
CA PRO A 160 -15.89 12.58 -23.44
C PRO A 160 -15.49 11.55 -22.37
N ARG A 161 -16.31 10.51 -22.26
CA ARG A 161 -16.22 9.48 -21.22
C ARG A 161 -15.94 8.10 -21.85
N PRO A 162 -15.13 7.24 -21.20
CA PRO A 162 -14.19 7.53 -20.10
C PRO A 162 -12.86 8.11 -20.63
N ARG A 163 -12.25 9.10 -19.94
CA ARG A 163 -10.86 9.52 -20.21
C ARG A 163 -9.97 9.35 -18.98
N LYS A 164 -8.76 8.85 -19.23
CA LYS A 164 -7.73 8.53 -18.23
C LYS A 164 -6.56 9.50 -18.23
N ASP A 165 -6.41 10.26 -19.30
CA ASP A 165 -5.26 11.11 -19.59
C ASP A 165 -5.48 12.56 -19.11
N ARG A 166 -6.66 13.15 -19.37
CA ARG A 166 -7.02 14.51 -18.93
C ARG A 166 -8.54 14.77 -18.94
N CYS A 167 -8.97 15.79 -18.20
CA CYS A 167 -10.28 16.42 -18.42
C CYS A 167 -10.13 17.69 -19.27
N GLU A 168 -11.23 18.26 -19.73
CA GLU A 168 -11.28 19.49 -20.55
C GLU A 168 -11.47 20.76 -19.71
N ASN A 169 -11.18 20.70 -18.41
CA ASN A 169 -11.15 21.90 -17.58
C ASN A 169 -9.84 22.67 -17.79
N ASP A 170 -9.95 23.97 -18.09
CA ASP A 170 -8.78 24.85 -18.26
C ASP A 170 -7.87 24.85 -17.03
N GLY A 171 -6.56 24.68 -17.28
CA GLY A 171 -5.55 24.62 -16.23
C GLY A 171 -5.55 23.33 -15.39
N CYS A 172 -6.32 22.30 -15.76
CA CYS A 172 -6.22 21.01 -15.09
C CYS A 172 -4.84 20.38 -15.37
N CYS A 173 -4.10 20.06 -14.32
CA CYS A 173 -2.83 19.33 -14.43
C CYS A 173 -2.80 18.14 -13.47
N ASN A 174 -2.09 17.09 -13.87
CA ASN A 174 -1.83 15.96 -13.01
C ASN A 174 -0.67 16.30 -12.07
N GLU A 175 -0.94 16.53 -10.79
CA GLU A 175 0.09 16.86 -9.79
C GLU A 175 1.22 15.81 -9.68
N SER A 176 0.90 14.53 -9.93
CA SER A 176 1.94 13.49 -10.02
C SER A 176 2.84 13.69 -11.25
N LEU A 177 2.29 14.06 -12.41
CA LEU A 177 3.10 14.40 -13.58
C LEU A 177 3.91 15.68 -13.35
N LYS A 178 3.32 16.69 -12.71
CA LYS A 178 4.03 17.91 -12.34
C LYS A 178 5.22 17.57 -11.45
N THR A 179 5.04 16.72 -10.44
CA THR A 179 6.13 16.24 -9.58
C THR A 179 7.21 15.49 -10.36
N LEU A 180 6.83 14.58 -11.28
CA LEU A 180 7.80 13.87 -12.13
C LEU A 180 8.61 14.83 -13.02
N GLN A 181 7.98 15.92 -13.47
CA GLN A 181 8.61 16.95 -14.30
C GLN A 181 9.50 17.91 -13.49
N THR A 182 9.10 18.30 -12.28
CA THR A 182 9.75 19.38 -11.53
C THR A 182 10.53 18.95 -10.30
N CYS A 183 10.45 17.69 -9.85
CA CYS A 183 11.20 17.22 -8.68
C CYS A 183 12.71 17.46 -8.85
N PRO A 184 13.46 17.76 -7.78
CA PRO A 184 14.91 17.99 -7.88
C PRO A 184 15.63 16.70 -8.29
N ASP A 185 16.89 16.83 -8.68
CA ASP A 185 17.73 15.66 -8.97
C ASP A 185 18.22 15.01 -7.66
N ILE A 186 18.43 13.69 -7.69
CA ILE A 186 18.96 12.90 -6.58
C ILE A 186 20.46 12.69 -6.71
N THR A 187 21.15 12.76 -5.57
CA THR A 187 22.54 12.31 -5.40
C THR A 187 22.54 10.97 -4.67
N PHE A 188 23.18 9.96 -5.26
CA PHE A 188 23.33 8.64 -4.64
C PHE A 188 24.55 8.60 -3.71
N ASN A 189 24.48 7.83 -2.63
CA ASN A 189 25.60 7.66 -1.71
C ASN A 189 26.61 6.60 -2.17
N SER A 190 26.16 5.63 -2.97
CA SER A 190 26.93 4.41 -3.28
C SER A 190 26.90 4.03 -4.76
N VAL A 191 26.34 4.89 -5.62
CA VAL A 191 26.26 4.67 -7.07
C VAL A 191 27.01 5.82 -7.72
N GLU A 192 28.10 5.50 -8.38
CA GLU A 192 29.00 6.49 -8.97
C GLU A 192 28.49 6.96 -10.36
N GLU A 193 28.91 8.15 -10.78
CA GLU A 193 28.70 8.70 -12.13
C GLU A 193 27.23 8.85 -12.59
N VAL A 194 26.29 8.99 -11.65
CA VAL A 194 24.88 9.29 -11.97
C VAL A 194 24.58 10.75 -11.67
N HIS A 195 24.47 11.56 -12.74
CA HIS A 195 24.09 12.97 -12.68
C HIS A 195 22.77 13.21 -13.42
N GLY A 196 21.95 14.16 -12.94
CA GLY A 196 20.69 14.54 -13.59
C GLY A 196 19.54 13.54 -13.41
N CYS A 197 19.65 12.60 -12.46
CA CYS A 197 18.56 11.67 -12.17
C CYS A 197 17.49 12.35 -11.32
N PRO A 198 16.20 12.35 -11.71
CA PRO A 198 15.11 12.85 -10.88
C PRO A 198 15.00 12.09 -9.56
N SER A 199 14.66 12.81 -8.48
CA SER A 199 14.47 12.25 -7.14
C SER A 199 13.17 11.45 -6.96
N VAL A 200 12.19 11.67 -7.85
CA VAL A 200 10.93 10.94 -7.90
C VAL A 200 10.77 10.30 -9.28
N ARG A 201 10.40 9.01 -9.32
CA ARG A 201 10.12 8.26 -10.55
C ARG A 201 8.80 7.50 -10.42
N ALA A 202 8.04 7.39 -11.51
CA ALA A 202 6.91 6.49 -11.57
C ALA A 202 7.37 5.08 -11.93
N CYS A 203 6.84 4.08 -11.23
CA CYS A 203 7.10 2.67 -11.54
C CYS A 203 6.72 2.36 -13.00
N PRO A 204 7.62 1.76 -13.80
CA PRO A 204 7.37 1.48 -15.22
C PRO A 204 6.22 0.49 -15.46
N THR A 205 5.86 -0.30 -14.45
CA THR A 205 4.79 -1.31 -14.55
C THR A 205 3.42 -0.79 -14.12
N CYS A 206 3.36 0.02 -13.06
CA CYS A 206 2.07 0.36 -12.42
C CYS A 206 1.87 1.84 -12.12
N GLY A 207 2.80 2.69 -12.51
CA GLY A 207 2.69 4.15 -12.39
C GLY A 207 2.83 4.70 -10.98
N PHE A 208 3.00 3.86 -9.95
CA PHE A 208 3.17 4.33 -8.57
C PHE A 208 4.44 5.17 -8.44
N LEU A 209 4.34 6.36 -7.86
CA LEU A 209 5.50 7.24 -7.62
C LEU A 209 6.38 6.63 -6.52
N VAL A 210 7.67 6.57 -6.81
CA VAL A 210 8.70 5.97 -5.95
C VAL A 210 9.81 6.99 -5.79
N GLU A 211 10.33 7.09 -4.56
CA GLU A 211 11.56 7.78 -4.24
C GLU A 211 12.65 6.75 -3.90
N HIS A 212 13.90 7.09 -4.18
CA HIS A 212 15.04 6.27 -3.79
C HIS A 212 15.58 6.74 -2.44
N SER A 213 15.97 5.80 -1.57
CA SER A 213 16.51 6.11 -0.23
C SER A 213 17.92 6.73 -0.24
N LYS A 214 18.48 7.02 -1.42
CA LYS A 214 19.89 7.39 -1.69
C LYS A 214 20.95 6.34 -1.28
N ARG A 215 20.58 5.34 -0.48
CA ARG A 215 21.47 4.28 0.04
C ARG A 215 21.42 3.04 -0.84
N ASN A 216 22.47 2.22 -0.76
CA ASN A 216 22.60 0.92 -1.45
C ASN A 216 22.64 1.05 -2.99
N CYS A 217 22.25 -0.01 -3.69
CA CYS A 217 22.26 -0.10 -5.15
C CYS A 217 21.19 0.77 -5.82
N LYS A 218 21.32 0.98 -7.13
CA LYS A 218 20.39 1.74 -7.99
C LYS A 218 19.00 1.14 -8.21
N PHE A 219 18.67 0.02 -7.57
CA PHE A 219 17.41 -0.71 -7.79
C PHE A 219 16.41 -0.44 -6.67
N VAL A 220 15.16 -0.23 -7.06
CA VAL A 220 14.03 -0.12 -6.14
C VAL A 220 13.03 -1.23 -6.38
N VAL A 221 12.34 -1.63 -5.33
CA VAL A 221 11.18 -2.52 -5.41
C VAL A 221 9.94 -1.64 -5.31
N CYS A 222 9.09 -1.66 -6.35
CA CYS A 222 7.84 -0.92 -6.30
C CYS A 222 6.99 -1.44 -5.14
N PRO A 223 6.56 -0.59 -4.20
CA PRO A 223 5.80 -1.07 -3.06
C PRO A 223 4.40 -1.54 -3.48
N ARG A 224 3.90 -1.09 -4.66
CA ARG A 224 2.61 -1.45 -5.24
C ARG A 224 2.59 -2.78 -5.99
N CYS A 225 3.36 -2.90 -7.06
CA CYS A 225 3.34 -4.11 -7.90
C CYS A 225 4.46 -5.10 -7.57
N LYS A 226 5.32 -4.80 -6.59
CA LYS A 226 6.49 -5.60 -6.18
C LYS A 226 7.55 -5.83 -7.26
N VAL A 227 7.38 -5.28 -8.45
CA VAL A 227 8.40 -5.33 -9.51
C VAL A 227 9.64 -4.55 -9.07
N LYS A 228 10.80 -5.19 -9.23
CA LYS A 228 12.11 -4.58 -9.03
C LYS A 228 12.61 -3.99 -10.35
N PHE A 229 12.95 -2.71 -10.34
CA PHE A 229 13.43 -1.98 -11.52
C PHE A 229 14.56 -1.03 -11.15
N CYS A 230 15.37 -0.64 -12.14
CA CYS A 230 16.44 0.32 -11.98
C CYS A 230 15.86 1.73 -11.87
N PHE A 231 16.17 2.46 -10.80
CA PHE A 231 15.68 3.83 -10.60
C PHE A 231 16.27 4.83 -11.60
N VAL A 232 17.47 4.53 -12.11
CA VAL A 232 18.22 5.38 -13.02
C VAL A 232 17.71 5.26 -14.45
N CYS A 233 17.62 4.03 -14.99
CA CYS A 233 17.25 3.79 -16.39
C CYS A 233 15.82 3.26 -16.62
N LEU A 234 15.05 3.03 -15.55
CA LEU A 234 13.66 2.50 -15.57
C LEU A 234 13.48 1.10 -16.17
N LYS A 235 14.55 0.40 -16.56
CA LYS A 235 14.50 -1.01 -17.00
C LYS A 235 14.24 -1.95 -15.83
N SER A 236 13.71 -3.14 -16.14
CA SER A 236 13.60 -4.23 -15.16
C SER A 236 14.99 -4.59 -14.60
N ASN A 237 15.00 -5.14 -13.38
CA ASN A 237 16.24 -5.61 -12.74
C ASN A 237 17.06 -6.52 -13.68
N THR A 238 16.42 -7.53 -14.28
CA THR A 238 17.07 -8.47 -15.21
C THR A 238 17.75 -7.77 -16.39
N LYS A 239 17.02 -6.94 -17.12
CA LYS A 239 17.53 -6.21 -18.31
C LYS A 239 18.62 -5.19 -17.98
N CYS A 240 18.61 -4.63 -16.78
CA CYS A 240 19.66 -3.70 -16.38
C CYS A 240 20.95 -4.43 -16.04
N ILE A 241 20.86 -5.57 -15.34
CA ILE A 241 22.04 -6.30 -14.86
C ILE A 241 22.81 -6.98 -16.00
N GLU A 242 22.13 -7.32 -17.09
CA GLU A 242 22.75 -7.82 -18.33
C GLU A 242 23.87 -6.91 -18.87
N THR A 243 23.82 -5.60 -18.58
CA THR A 243 24.73 -4.61 -19.16
C THR A 243 25.44 -3.74 -18.12
N SER A 244 25.18 -3.94 -16.83
CA SER A 244 25.67 -3.06 -15.75
C SER A 244 25.43 -3.69 -14.38
N ASP A 245 26.42 -3.67 -13.47
CA ASP A 245 26.29 -4.26 -12.14
C ASP A 245 25.35 -3.48 -11.19
N TYR A 246 25.32 -3.80 -9.90
CA TYR A 246 24.41 -3.18 -8.92
C TYR A 246 24.74 -1.73 -8.55
N PHE A 247 26.00 -1.32 -8.64
CA PHE A 247 26.51 -0.03 -8.14
C PHE A 247 27.09 0.85 -9.24
N GLY A 248 27.46 0.28 -10.39
CA GLY A 248 28.00 0.98 -11.53
C GLY A 248 26.95 1.73 -12.36
N PRO A 249 27.41 2.59 -13.29
CA PRO A 249 26.56 3.39 -14.15
C PRO A 249 25.77 2.51 -15.12
N CYS A 250 24.53 2.91 -15.44
CA CYS A 250 23.72 2.19 -16.42
C CYS A 250 24.24 2.43 -17.84
N PHE A 251 24.33 1.37 -18.66
CA PHE A 251 24.69 1.51 -20.09
C PHE A 251 23.77 2.49 -20.83
N SER A 252 22.47 2.44 -20.54
CA SER A 252 21.47 3.35 -21.12
C SER A 252 21.43 4.75 -20.47
N ARG A 253 22.38 5.06 -19.57
CA ARG A 253 22.44 6.30 -18.79
C ARG A 253 21.14 6.57 -18.03
N VAL A 254 20.97 7.82 -17.58
CA VAL A 254 19.78 8.29 -16.88
C VAL A 254 18.61 8.39 -17.85
N ALA A 255 17.48 7.74 -17.53
CA ALA A 255 16.27 7.86 -18.33
C ALA A 255 15.69 9.29 -18.23
N PRO A 256 15.08 9.82 -19.30
CA PRO A 256 14.40 11.12 -19.26
C PRO A 256 13.30 11.19 -18.19
N ARG A 257 12.91 12.40 -17.79
CA ARG A 257 11.75 12.62 -16.91
C ARG A 257 10.49 12.06 -17.57
N GLN A 258 9.68 11.37 -16.77
CA GLN A 258 8.48 10.71 -17.28
C GLN A 258 7.39 11.75 -17.56
N THR A 259 6.91 11.80 -18.80
CA THR A 259 5.84 12.70 -19.25
C THR A 259 4.45 12.08 -19.18
N ALA A 260 4.37 10.77 -18.90
CA ALA A 260 3.14 10.01 -18.72
C ALA A 260 3.29 9.02 -17.55
N ILE A 261 2.19 8.67 -16.91
CA ILE A 261 2.15 7.68 -15.83
C ILE A 261 1.68 6.33 -16.41
N PRO A 262 2.49 5.26 -16.34
CA PRO A 262 2.10 3.94 -16.81
C PRO A 262 0.81 3.43 -16.14
N VAL A 263 -0.10 2.90 -16.94
CA VAL A 263 -1.33 2.27 -16.45
C VAL A 263 -1.05 0.81 -16.09
N TRP A 264 -1.39 0.42 -14.85
CA TRP A 264 -1.21 -0.96 -14.43
C TRP A 264 -2.28 -1.86 -15.09
N GLN A 265 -1.88 -2.59 -16.13
CA GLN A 265 -2.72 -3.64 -16.69
C GLN A 265 -2.51 -4.91 -15.87
N LYS A 266 -3.38 -5.15 -14.89
CA LYS A 266 -3.48 -6.45 -14.25
C LYS A 266 -4.10 -7.42 -15.26
N LYS A 267 -3.38 -8.49 -15.59
CA LYS A 267 -3.99 -9.68 -16.18
C LYS A 267 -4.73 -10.44 -15.11
#